data_AF-A0A4Y9ZIM1-F1
#
_entry.id   AF-A0A4Y9ZIM1-F1
#
_cell.length_a   1.000
_cell.length_b   1.000
_cell.length_c   1.000
_cell.angle_alpha   90.00
_cell.angle_beta   90.00
_cell.angle_gamma   90.00
#
_symmetry.space_group_name_H-M   'P 1'
#
loop_
_entity.id
_entity.type
_entity.pdbx_description
1 polymer ?
#
loop_
_entity_poly.entity_id
_entity_poly.type
_entity_poly.pdbx_seq_one_letter_code
_entity_poly.pdbx_strand_id
1 'polypeptide(L)'
;FPPKSGTPAGTIDAICPADRGLKNSKKSCPKTLDISDRELNFIFSEVRDAKAAKVTLIMDCSFARASDVGGPKSAAVTTGTSGTRSAPPLQGAIKDMLLAADNDRRRRIKTLQACAESWKADLSHIVMAACSSGEQARERMFEDDKTTMGVFTRTLVSALTLHRNEMLSYERLRELVSPLEGQTPVVTGTRSSAAVWTQADIPDREMQVDVITR
;
A
#
# COMPACT_ATOMS: atom_id res chain seq x y z
N PHE A 1 1.39 4.73 4.24
CA PHE A 1 2.02 5.98 3.80
C PHE A 1 1.80 7.07 4.84
N PRO A 2 2.78 7.42 5.69
CA PRO A 2 2.71 8.69 6.40
C PRO A 2 3.19 9.80 5.45
N PRO A 3 2.29 10.68 4.97
CA PRO A 3 2.70 11.78 4.10
C PRO A 3 3.51 12.80 4.90
N LYS A 4 4.72 13.10 4.45
CA LYS A 4 5.45 14.28 4.92
C LYS A 4 4.85 15.50 4.22
N SER A 5 4.09 16.31 4.97
CA SER A 5 3.56 17.59 4.47
C SER A 5 4.69 18.48 3.97
N GLY A 6 4.57 18.99 2.74
CA GLY A 6 5.45 20.04 2.22
C GLY A 6 6.80 19.59 1.66
N THR A 7 6.97 18.31 1.33
CA THR A 7 8.23 17.87 0.69
C THR A 7 8.22 18.27 -0.80
N PRO A 8 9.21 19.04 -1.30
CA PRO A 8 9.45 19.17 -2.74
C PRO A 8 9.60 17.77 -3.36
N ALA A 9 9.46 17.65 -4.69
CA ALA A 9 9.48 16.38 -5.43
C ALA A 9 10.84 15.61 -5.41
N GLY A 10 11.58 15.63 -4.31
CA GLY A 10 12.89 15.00 -4.13
C GLY A 10 12.82 13.49 -3.89
N THR A 11 11.71 12.96 -3.38
CA THR A 11 11.46 11.50 -3.29
C THR A 11 9.95 11.24 -3.27
N ILE A 12 9.49 10.23 -4.01
CA ILE A 12 8.10 9.76 -4.03
C ILE A 12 8.07 8.25 -3.79
N ASP A 13 7.07 7.78 -3.05
CA ASP A 13 6.85 6.34 -2.89
C ASP A 13 5.97 5.84 -4.04
N ALA A 14 6.20 4.61 -4.47
CA ALA A 14 5.42 4.02 -5.56
C ALA A 14 5.33 2.50 -5.40
N ILE A 15 4.22 1.94 -5.90
CA ILE A 15 4.08 0.48 -6.07
C ILE A 15 4.51 0.11 -7.48
N CYS A 16 5.18 -1.04 -7.62
CA CYS A 16 5.72 -1.54 -8.87
C CYS A 16 4.74 -2.54 -9.52
N PRO A 17 4.09 -2.19 -10.65
CA PRO A 17 3.28 -3.15 -11.40
C PRO A 17 4.11 -4.31 -11.95
N ALA A 18 3.49 -5.47 -12.14
CA ALA A 18 4.15 -6.65 -12.69
C ALA A 18 4.59 -6.45 -14.16
N ASP A 19 3.86 -5.62 -14.91
CA ASP A 19 4.13 -5.27 -16.31
C ASP A 19 5.01 -4.01 -16.45
N ARG A 20 5.66 -3.57 -15.36
CA ARG A 20 6.54 -2.40 -15.37
C ARG A 20 7.57 -2.46 -16.49
N GLY A 21 7.71 -1.35 -17.21
CA GLY A 21 8.66 -1.21 -18.31
C GLY A 21 8.23 -1.88 -19.62
N LEU A 22 7.13 -2.66 -19.64
CA LEU A 22 6.57 -3.16 -20.88
C LEU A 22 6.07 -2.00 -21.73
N LYS A 23 6.27 -2.11 -23.05
CA LYS A 23 5.81 -1.10 -24.01
C LYS A 23 4.29 -1.00 -23.96
N ASN A 24 3.79 0.20 -23.74
CA ASN A 24 2.37 0.46 -23.81
C ASN A 24 2.03 0.90 -25.23
N SER A 25 1.07 0.24 -25.88
CA SER A 25 0.59 0.61 -27.22
C SER A 25 -0.22 1.91 -27.24
N LYS A 26 -0.53 2.47 -26.06
CA LYS A 26 -1.28 3.72 -25.90
C LYS A 26 -0.34 4.95 -25.94
N LYS A 27 -0.77 5.98 -26.66
CA LYS A 27 0.02 7.16 -27.08
C LYS A 27 0.52 8.11 -25.95
N SER A 28 0.09 7.96 -24.70
CA SER A 28 0.42 8.92 -23.63
C SER A 28 1.68 8.58 -22.83
N CYS A 29 2.10 7.32 -22.79
CA CYS A 29 3.34 6.92 -22.12
C CYS A 29 3.94 5.70 -22.84
N PRO A 30 5.23 5.74 -23.25
CA PRO A 30 5.83 4.70 -24.08
C PRO A 30 6.03 3.36 -23.35
N LYS A 31 5.92 3.33 -22.02
CA LYS A 31 6.10 2.15 -21.17
C LYS A 31 5.20 2.22 -19.92
N THR A 32 4.90 1.08 -19.31
CA THR A 32 4.26 1.05 -17.99
C THR A 32 5.21 1.61 -16.93
N LEU A 33 4.73 2.56 -16.13
CA LEU A 33 5.44 3.19 -15.01
C LEU A 33 5.03 2.56 -13.68
N ASP A 34 5.74 2.92 -12.59
CA ASP A 34 5.26 2.66 -11.24
C ASP A 34 4.03 3.54 -10.93
N ILE A 35 3.20 3.12 -9.97
CA ILE A 35 2.02 3.88 -9.53
C ILE A 35 2.39 4.62 -8.25
N SER A 36 2.40 5.94 -8.32
CA SER A 36 2.83 6.79 -7.19
C SER A 36 1.84 6.79 -6.02
N ASP A 37 2.32 7.05 -4.81
CA ASP A 37 1.49 7.29 -3.63
C ASP A 37 0.48 8.43 -3.84
N ARG A 38 0.85 9.47 -4.60
CA ARG A 38 -0.04 10.57 -4.99
C ARG A 38 -1.17 10.10 -5.90
N GLU A 39 -0.86 9.22 -6.85
CA GLU A 39 -1.85 8.59 -7.73
C GLU A 39 -2.82 7.71 -6.95
N LEU A 40 -2.29 6.84 -6.10
CA LEU A 40 -3.09 6.00 -5.21
C LEU A 40 -4.00 6.85 -4.33
N ASN A 41 -3.47 7.92 -3.72
CA ASN A 41 -4.23 8.77 -2.81
C ASN A 41 -5.49 9.32 -3.48
N PHE A 42 -5.38 9.84 -4.70
CA PHE A 42 -6.56 10.37 -5.37
C PHE A 42 -7.49 9.29 -5.92
N ILE A 43 -6.98 8.14 -6.38
CA ILE A 43 -7.83 7.00 -6.77
C ILE A 43 -8.74 6.63 -5.60
N PHE A 44 -8.20 6.56 -4.39
CA PHE A 44 -9.00 6.25 -3.19
C PHE A 44 -9.96 7.37 -2.80
N SER A 45 -9.57 8.64 -2.94
CA SER A 45 -10.47 9.78 -2.76
C SER A 45 -11.66 9.72 -3.74
N GLU A 46 -11.41 9.42 -5.01
CA GLU A 46 -12.46 9.32 -6.02
C GLU A 46 -13.38 8.12 -5.78
N VAL A 47 -12.84 6.97 -5.37
CA VAL A 47 -13.65 5.79 -4.99
C VAL A 47 -14.53 6.09 -3.79
N ARG A 48 -13.98 6.73 -2.75
CA ARG A 48 -14.73 7.18 -1.57
C ARG A 48 -15.88 8.08 -2.01
N ASP A 49 -15.61 9.12 -2.80
CA ASP A 49 -16.60 10.10 -3.21
C ASP A 49 -17.68 9.50 -4.12
N ALA A 50 -17.31 8.56 -4.98
CA ALA A 50 -18.23 7.89 -5.89
C ALA A 50 -19.19 6.94 -5.17
N LYS A 51 -18.75 6.29 -4.09
CA LYS A 51 -19.48 5.20 -3.43
C LYS A 51 -19.92 5.51 -2.01
N ALA A 52 -19.65 6.72 -1.51
CA ALA A 52 -19.73 7.06 -0.08
C ALA A 52 -19.02 6.00 0.80
N ALA A 53 -17.94 5.41 0.29
CA ALA A 53 -17.34 4.21 0.85
C ALA A 53 -16.32 4.53 1.92
N LYS A 54 -16.25 3.67 2.94
CA LYS A 54 -15.12 3.63 3.87
C LYS A 54 -13.99 2.84 3.23
N VAL A 55 -12.93 3.53 2.81
CA VAL A 55 -11.79 2.91 2.14
C VAL A 55 -10.68 2.62 3.13
N THR A 56 -10.23 1.36 3.16
CA THR A 56 -9.03 0.90 3.89
C THR A 56 -8.07 0.28 2.89
N LEU A 57 -6.83 0.73 2.91
CA LEU A 57 -5.72 0.16 2.17
C LEU A 57 -4.84 -0.62 3.13
N ILE A 58 -4.61 -1.89 2.84
CA ILE A 58 -3.68 -2.76 3.57
C ILE A 58 -2.48 -3.00 2.66
N MET A 59 -1.27 -2.74 3.16
CA MET A 59 -0.05 -2.88 2.37
C MET A 59 0.99 -3.73 3.09
N ASP A 60 1.29 -4.87 2.49
CA ASP A 60 2.44 -5.69 2.88
C ASP A 60 3.62 -5.36 1.96
N CYS A 61 4.32 -4.26 2.27
CA CYS A 61 5.42 -3.75 1.47
C CYS A 61 6.49 -3.07 2.31
N SER A 62 7.73 -3.13 1.84
CA SER A 62 8.88 -2.44 2.42
C SER A 62 8.85 -0.94 2.10
N PHE A 63 9.39 -0.13 3.01
CA PHE A 63 9.69 1.28 2.74
C PHE A 63 11.19 1.46 2.54
N ALA A 64 11.71 0.97 1.42
CA ALA A 64 13.11 1.13 1.06
C ALA A 64 13.34 2.52 0.46
N ARG A 65 14.22 3.34 1.04
CA ARG A 65 14.65 4.58 0.37
C ARG A 65 15.65 4.19 -0.70
N ALA A 66 15.56 4.82 -1.88
CA ALA A 66 16.50 4.58 -2.98
C ALA A 66 17.99 4.77 -2.59
N SER A 67 18.26 5.53 -1.53
CA SER A 67 19.59 5.77 -0.96
C SER A 67 20.17 4.58 -0.18
N ASP A 68 19.37 3.57 0.17
CA ASP A 68 19.83 2.42 0.95
C ASP A 68 20.61 1.40 0.10
N VAL A 69 20.75 1.68 -1.20
CA VAL A 69 21.60 0.92 -2.14
C VAL A 69 23.09 1.26 -2.00
N GLY A 70 23.46 2.28 -1.20
CA GLY A 70 24.84 2.73 -0.98
C GLY A 70 25.38 2.59 0.46
N GLY A 71 24.58 2.10 1.42
CA GLY A 71 25.04 1.82 2.78
C GLY A 71 25.88 0.53 2.83
N PRO A 72 26.73 0.32 3.87
CA PRO A 72 27.53 -0.90 3.98
C PRO A 72 26.57 -2.06 3.84
N LYS A 73 26.82 -2.94 2.86
CA LYS A 73 26.04 -4.15 2.55
C LYS A 73 25.48 -4.70 3.85
N SER A 74 24.25 -4.32 4.17
CA SER A 74 23.66 -4.78 5.41
C SER A 74 23.54 -6.27 5.16
N ALA A 75 24.30 -7.03 5.93
CA ALA A 75 24.62 -8.42 5.71
C ALA A 75 23.40 -9.35 5.89
N ALA A 76 22.21 -8.86 5.56
CA ALA A 76 21.00 -9.62 5.31
C ALA A 76 20.73 -9.84 3.80
N VAL A 77 21.56 -9.29 2.90
CA VAL A 77 21.57 -9.72 1.48
C VAL A 77 22.38 -11.01 1.29
N THR A 78 23.12 -11.47 2.32
CA THR A 78 24.03 -12.63 2.20
C THR A 78 23.82 -13.77 3.19
N THR A 79 22.81 -13.76 4.06
CA THR A 79 22.42 -14.94 4.85
C THR A 79 20.93 -14.92 5.25
N GLY A 80 20.09 -15.63 4.47
CA GLY A 80 18.67 -15.97 4.76
C GLY A 80 17.66 -14.83 4.49
N THR A 81 16.80 -14.83 3.47
CA THR A 81 16.03 -15.90 2.83
C THR A 81 15.92 -15.66 1.32
N SER A 82 16.08 -16.72 0.53
CA SER A 82 15.90 -16.69 -0.93
C SER A 82 14.41 -16.53 -1.26
N GLY A 83 13.90 -15.31 -1.48
CA GLY A 83 12.47 -15.16 -1.83
C GLY A 83 11.97 -13.77 -2.20
N THR A 84 12.46 -12.70 -1.58
CA THR A 84 11.84 -11.38 -1.77
C THR A 84 12.18 -10.79 -3.15
N ARG A 85 11.17 -10.73 -4.02
CA ARG A 85 11.26 -10.03 -5.31
C ARG A 85 11.51 -8.55 -5.05
N SER A 86 12.65 -8.03 -5.50
CA SER A 86 12.99 -6.61 -5.43
C SER A 86 13.16 -6.03 -6.83
N ALA A 87 12.78 -4.77 -6.96
CA ALA A 87 12.74 -4.04 -8.21
C ALA A 87 13.49 -2.72 -8.00
N PRO A 88 14.54 -2.41 -8.78
CA PRO A 88 15.24 -1.13 -8.61
C PRO A 88 14.32 0.04 -8.93
N PRO A 89 14.57 1.24 -8.35
CA PRO A 89 13.81 2.44 -8.67
C PRO A 89 13.88 2.79 -10.16
N LEU A 90 12.77 3.26 -10.73
CA LEU A 90 12.75 3.81 -12.09
C LEU A 90 13.45 5.17 -12.10
N GLN A 91 14.67 5.20 -12.64
CA GLN A 91 15.46 6.42 -12.77
C GLN A 91 14.76 7.47 -13.65
N GLY A 92 14.69 8.71 -13.17
CA GLY A 92 14.10 9.84 -13.89
C GLY A 92 12.58 9.78 -14.10
N ALA A 93 11.88 8.78 -13.54
CA ALA A 93 10.47 8.55 -13.84
C ALA A 93 9.48 9.35 -12.99
N ILE A 94 9.92 10.09 -11.96
CA ILE A 94 9.03 10.82 -11.05
C ILE A 94 8.10 11.77 -11.82
N LYS A 95 8.67 12.60 -12.70
CA LYS A 95 7.90 13.54 -13.51
C LYS A 95 6.90 12.81 -14.41
N ASP A 96 7.34 11.74 -15.05
CA ASP A 96 6.49 10.96 -15.96
C ASP A 96 5.35 10.27 -15.22
N MET A 97 5.58 9.74 -14.01
CA MET A 97 4.55 9.14 -13.16
C MET A 97 3.49 10.15 -12.76
N LEU A 98 3.91 11.32 -12.27
CA LEU A 98 2.99 12.37 -11.85
C LEU A 98 2.17 12.91 -13.02
N LEU A 99 2.82 13.13 -14.18
CA LEU A 99 2.12 13.56 -15.39
C LEU A 99 1.19 12.47 -15.94
N ALA A 100 1.57 11.19 -15.86
CA ALA A 100 0.70 10.10 -16.30
C ALA A 100 -0.56 10.04 -15.44
N ALA A 101 -0.41 10.13 -14.11
CA ALA A 101 -1.51 10.18 -13.17
C ALA A 101 -2.42 11.40 -13.44
N ASP A 102 -1.82 12.56 -13.75
CA ASP A 102 -2.57 13.77 -14.02
C ASP A 102 -3.28 13.81 -15.37
N ASN A 103 -2.83 13.01 -16.33
CA ASN A 103 -3.43 12.91 -17.66
C ASN A 103 -4.32 11.67 -17.80
N ASP A 104 -4.55 10.92 -16.72
CA ASP A 104 -5.49 9.80 -16.76
C ASP A 104 -6.91 10.32 -17.03
N ARG A 105 -7.50 9.85 -18.13
CA ARG A 105 -8.85 10.25 -18.56
C ARG A 105 -9.94 9.83 -17.58
N ARG A 106 -9.65 8.89 -16.68
CA ARG A 106 -10.56 8.43 -15.63
C ARG A 106 -10.55 9.36 -14.41
N ARG A 107 -9.52 10.19 -14.25
CA ARG A 107 -9.42 11.15 -13.14
C ARG A 107 -10.54 12.18 -13.25
N ARG A 108 -11.19 12.46 -12.13
CA ARG A 108 -12.22 13.50 -12.01
C ARG A 108 -11.56 14.89 -11.98
N ILE A 109 -12.22 15.86 -12.61
CA ILE A 109 -11.70 17.25 -12.72
C ILE A 109 -11.52 17.92 -11.34
N LYS A 110 -12.35 17.57 -10.36
CA LYS A 110 -12.32 18.16 -9.01
C LYS A 110 -11.17 17.65 -8.13
N THR A 111 -10.46 16.64 -8.59
CA THR A 111 -9.36 16.00 -7.87
C THR A 111 -8.08 16.81 -8.00
N LEU A 112 -7.37 17.04 -6.89
CA LEU A 112 -6.09 17.75 -6.91
C LEU A 112 -5.07 17.01 -7.78
N GLN A 113 -4.29 17.77 -8.55
CA GLN A 113 -3.26 17.22 -9.42
C GLN A 113 -2.12 16.60 -8.60
N ALA A 114 -1.64 15.43 -9.01
CA ALA A 114 -0.51 14.75 -8.41
C ALA A 114 0.78 15.57 -8.53
N CYS A 115 0.97 16.31 -9.64
CA CYS A 115 2.12 17.18 -9.84
C CYS A 115 2.05 18.53 -9.11
N ALA A 116 0.92 18.88 -8.49
CA ALA A 116 0.76 20.18 -7.84
C ALA A 116 1.76 20.36 -6.69
N GLU A 117 2.35 21.55 -6.59
CA GLU A 117 3.20 21.93 -5.45
C GLU A 117 2.40 21.98 -4.14
N SER A 118 1.14 22.42 -4.24
CA SER A 118 0.18 22.43 -3.13
C SER A 118 -0.43 21.06 -2.83
N TRP A 119 0.08 19.98 -3.42
CA TRP A 119 -0.46 18.65 -3.20
C TRP A 119 -0.40 18.30 -1.72
N LYS A 120 -1.51 17.79 -1.21
CA LYS A 120 -1.64 17.28 0.15
C LYS A 120 -2.42 15.98 0.08
N ALA A 121 -1.90 14.96 0.78
CA ALA A 121 -2.59 13.70 0.91
C ALA A 121 -3.97 13.91 1.54
N ASP A 122 -4.98 13.31 0.91
CA ASP A 122 -6.26 13.07 1.54
C ASP A 122 -6.10 12.02 2.64
N LEU A 123 -6.42 12.40 3.88
CA LEU A 123 -6.28 11.56 5.06
C LEU A 123 -7.60 10.90 5.47
N SER A 124 -8.65 10.95 4.63
CA SER A 124 -9.94 10.36 4.99
C SER A 124 -9.94 8.83 4.96
N HIS A 125 -9.07 8.24 4.12
CA HIS A 125 -8.94 6.79 3.99
C HIS A 125 -7.90 6.28 4.98
N ILE A 126 -8.08 5.03 5.40
CA ILE A 126 -7.13 4.38 6.30
C ILE A 126 -6.07 3.66 5.48
N VAL A 127 -4.82 3.83 5.88
CA VAL A 127 -3.71 3.02 5.36
C VAL A 127 -3.08 2.27 6.51
N MET A 128 -3.02 0.95 6.39
CA MET A 128 -2.34 0.08 7.33
C MET A 128 -1.20 -0.61 6.59
N ALA A 129 0.04 -0.41 7.04
CA ALA A 129 1.22 -0.91 6.36
C ALA A 129 2.08 -1.77 7.28
N ALA A 130 2.75 -2.75 6.69
CA ALA A 130 3.53 -3.76 7.39
C ALA A 130 4.74 -3.21 8.16
N CYS A 131 5.30 -2.09 7.73
CA CYS A 131 6.56 -1.57 8.26
C CYS A 131 6.52 -0.05 8.34
N SER A 132 7.39 0.50 9.18
CA SER A 132 7.68 1.93 9.24
C SER A 132 8.74 2.34 8.20
N SER A 133 9.03 3.63 8.09
CA SER A 133 10.03 4.15 7.13
C SER A 133 11.41 3.57 7.43
N GLY A 134 12.05 2.95 6.43
CA GLY A 134 13.39 2.34 6.55
C GLY A 134 13.39 0.87 6.98
N GLU A 135 12.21 0.29 7.22
CA GLU A 135 12.06 -1.14 7.50
C GLU A 135 11.64 -1.92 6.25
N GLN A 136 11.82 -3.25 6.30
CA GLN A 136 11.49 -4.16 5.21
C GLN A 136 10.37 -5.11 5.61
N ALA A 137 9.41 -5.30 4.69
CA ALA A 137 8.41 -6.33 4.82
C ALA A 137 9.07 -7.71 4.64
N ARG A 138 8.71 -8.67 5.48
CA ARG A 138 9.28 -10.02 5.46
C ARG A 138 8.24 -11.02 4.98
N GLU A 139 8.70 -12.01 4.22
CA GLU A 139 7.95 -13.23 3.92
C GLU A 139 8.58 -14.41 4.66
N ARG A 140 7.75 -15.34 5.12
CA ARG A 140 8.20 -16.56 5.80
C ARG A 140 7.36 -17.76 5.34
N MET A 141 7.99 -18.93 5.32
CA MET A 141 7.29 -20.21 5.22
C MET A 141 6.66 -20.55 6.57
N PHE A 142 5.34 -20.71 6.60
CA PHE A 142 4.61 -21.13 7.78
C PHE A 142 4.46 -22.65 7.78
N GLU A 143 4.85 -23.30 8.88
CA GLU A 143 4.94 -24.77 8.97
C GLU A 143 3.56 -25.46 9.02
N ASP A 144 2.53 -24.74 9.47
CA ASP A 144 1.18 -25.25 9.63
C ASP A 144 0.49 -25.57 8.30
N ASP A 145 0.72 -24.75 7.27
CA ASP A 145 0.11 -24.91 5.94
C ASP A 145 1.12 -24.96 4.78
N LYS A 146 2.42 -24.91 5.08
CA LYS A 146 3.52 -24.89 4.09
C LYS A 146 3.35 -23.78 3.04
N THR A 147 2.78 -22.64 3.43
CA THR A 147 2.67 -21.47 2.57
C THR A 147 3.75 -20.43 2.88
N THR A 148 4.30 -19.83 1.83
CA THR A 148 5.13 -18.63 1.96
C THR A 148 4.22 -17.41 1.87
N MET A 149 4.18 -16.61 2.94
CA MET A 149 3.33 -15.42 3.03
C MET A 149 4.06 -14.28 3.74
N GLY A 150 3.64 -13.05 3.46
CA GLY A 150 4.03 -11.88 4.24
C GLY A 150 3.67 -12.04 5.72
N VAL A 151 4.65 -11.79 6.60
CA VAL A 151 4.51 -11.96 8.06
C VAL A 151 3.43 -11.02 8.62
N PHE A 152 3.35 -9.81 8.08
CA PHE A 152 2.32 -8.84 8.46
C PHE A 152 0.94 -9.32 8.03
N THR A 153 0.76 -9.69 6.76
CA THR A 153 -0.54 -10.18 6.26
C THR A 153 -1.02 -11.40 7.03
N ARG A 154 -0.15 -12.39 7.28
CA ARG A 154 -0.51 -13.58 8.05
C ARG A 154 -0.98 -13.24 9.46
N THR A 155 -0.22 -12.40 10.17
CA THR A 155 -0.57 -11.97 11.53
C THR A 155 -1.87 -11.18 11.54
N LEU A 156 -2.06 -10.30 10.57
CA LEU A 156 -3.28 -9.51 10.41
C LEU A 156 -4.51 -10.38 10.20
N VAL A 157 -4.46 -11.33 9.27
CA VAL A 157 -5.57 -12.27 9.02
C VAL A 157 -5.86 -13.11 10.25
N SER A 158 -4.83 -13.56 10.97
CA SER A 158 -4.98 -14.30 12.23
C SER A 158 -5.71 -13.46 13.29
N ALA A 159 -5.27 -12.21 13.52
CA ALA A 159 -5.91 -11.30 14.48
C ALA A 159 -7.37 -11.03 14.12
N LEU A 160 -7.67 -10.76 12.84
CA LEU A 160 -9.03 -10.58 12.35
C LEU A 160 -9.91 -11.83 12.59
N THR A 161 -9.33 -13.02 12.41
CA THR A 161 -10.04 -14.29 12.57
C THR A 161 -10.33 -14.62 14.03
N LEU A 162 -9.34 -14.41 14.90
CA LEU A 162 -9.46 -14.65 16.35
C LEU A 162 -10.44 -13.70 17.01
N HIS A 163 -10.45 -12.44 16.59
CA HIS A 163 -11.27 -11.37 17.15
C HIS A 163 -12.48 -11.02 16.28
N ARG A 164 -12.96 -11.95 15.44
CA ARG A 164 -14.04 -11.70 14.47
C ARG A 164 -15.35 -11.20 15.07
N ASN A 165 -15.59 -11.50 16.34
CA ASN A 165 -16.80 -11.11 17.08
C ASN A 165 -16.60 -9.81 17.90
N GLU A 166 -15.41 -9.22 17.87
CA GLU A 166 -15.08 -8.00 18.60
C GLU A 166 -15.13 -6.79 17.68
N MET A 167 -15.58 -5.66 18.23
CA MET A 167 -15.48 -4.38 17.55
C MET A 167 -14.08 -3.80 17.74
N LEU A 168 -13.17 -4.13 16.83
CA LEU A 168 -11.78 -3.63 16.86
C LEU A 168 -11.67 -2.28 16.14
N SER A 169 -10.92 -1.34 16.71
CA SER A 169 -10.44 -0.16 15.96
C SER A 169 -9.19 -0.50 15.14
N TYR A 170 -8.82 0.34 14.17
CA TYR A 170 -7.57 0.12 13.41
C TYR A 170 -6.34 0.24 14.32
N GLU A 171 -6.36 1.15 15.28
CA GLU A 171 -5.29 1.26 16.29
C GLU A 171 -5.18 0.01 17.15
N ARG A 172 -6.32 -0.55 17.60
CA ARG A 172 -6.31 -1.79 18.36
C ARG A 172 -5.85 -2.97 17.51
N LEU A 173 -6.28 -3.03 16.25
CA LEU A 173 -5.81 -4.04 15.31
C LEU A 173 -4.30 -3.95 15.09
N ARG A 174 -3.74 -2.74 14.96
CA ARG A 174 -2.29 -2.49 14.90
C ARG A 174 -1.57 -3.04 16.14
N GLU A 175 -2.12 -2.83 17.32
CA GLU A 175 -1.55 -3.37 18.57
C GLU A 175 -1.56 -4.89 18.60
N LEU A 176 -2.62 -5.54 18.11
CA LEU A 176 -2.72 -7.00 18.05
C LEU A 176 -1.73 -7.63 17.07
N VAL A 177 -1.40 -6.91 15.99
CA VAL A 177 -0.42 -7.38 14.99
C VAL A 177 1.01 -6.95 15.30
N SER A 178 1.25 -6.18 16.38
CA SER A 178 2.57 -5.67 16.75
C SER A 178 3.02 -6.23 18.12
N PRO A 179 4.34 -6.35 18.36
CA PRO A 179 5.44 -6.15 17.43
C PRO A 179 5.64 -7.35 16.49
N LEU A 180 6.21 -7.09 15.31
CA LEU A 180 6.70 -8.13 14.39
C LEU A 180 8.22 -8.06 14.35
N GLU A 181 8.89 -9.21 14.21
CA GLU A 181 10.34 -9.25 14.19
C GLU A 181 10.90 -8.46 12.99
N GLY A 182 11.54 -7.32 13.26
CA GLY A 182 12.09 -6.44 12.23
C GLY A 182 11.06 -5.64 11.42
N GLN A 183 9.81 -5.58 11.88
CA GLN A 183 8.70 -4.87 11.25
C GLN A 183 7.86 -4.14 12.30
N THR A 184 7.56 -2.87 12.04
CA THR A 184 6.69 -2.03 12.87
C THR A 184 5.45 -1.67 12.06
N PRO A 185 4.33 -2.41 12.22
CA PRO A 185 3.08 -2.05 11.57
C PRO A 185 2.60 -0.65 11.93
N VAL A 186 2.18 0.10 10.91
CA VAL A 186 1.70 1.48 11.04
C VAL A 186 0.27 1.61 10.54
N VAL A 187 -0.50 2.48 11.19
CA VAL A 187 -1.84 2.92 10.76
C VAL A 187 -1.80 4.43 10.57
N THR A 188 -2.33 4.91 9.44
CA THR A 188 -2.51 6.34 9.17
C THR A 188 -3.92 6.62 8.64
N GLY A 189 -4.37 7.86 8.82
CA GLY A 189 -5.69 8.34 8.39
C GLY A 189 -6.50 8.88 9.58
N THR A 190 -7.40 9.82 9.29
CA THR A 190 -8.18 10.60 10.29
C THR A 190 -9.15 9.77 11.12
N ARG A 191 -9.45 8.54 10.71
CA ARG A 191 -10.41 7.64 11.37
C ARG A 191 -9.73 6.38 11.95
N SER A 192 -8.46 6.46 12.33
CA SER A 192 -7.70 5.32 12.88
C SER A 192 -8.31 4.72 14.14
N SER A 193 -8.98 5.54 14.94
CA SER A 193 -9.72 5.10 16.14
C SER A 193 -11.09 4.51 15.83
N ALA A 194 -11.60 4.61 14.60
CA ALA A 194 -12.88 4.02 14.23
C ALA A 194 -12.77 2.49 14.14
N ALA A 195 -13.90 1.81 14.37
CA ALA A 195 -14.01 0.37 14.21
C ALA A 195 -13.62 -0.06 12.79
N VAL A 196 -12.94 -1.18 12.59
CA VAL A 196 -12.49 -1.70 11.28
C VAL A 196 -13.69 -2.13 10.45
N TRP A 197 -14.65 -2.82 11.06
CA TRP A 197 -15.99 -3.09 10.54
C TRP A 197 -17.04 -2.83 11.62
N THR A 198 -18.26 -2.56 11.17
CA THR A 198 -19.46 -2.46 11.99
C THR A 198 -20.45 -3.55 11.57
N GLN A 199 -21.46 -3.84 12.41
CA GLN A 199 -22.51 -4.81 12.08
C GLN A 199 -23.22 -4.47 10.75
N ALA A 200 -23.33 -3.18 10.41
CA ALA A 200 -23.90 -2.71 9.15
C ALA A 200 -23.02 -2.98 7.91
N ASP A 201 -21.73 -3.28 8.12
CA ASP A 201 -20.78 -3.61 7.05
C ASP A 201 -20.77 -5.12 6.75
N ILE A 202 -21.39 -5.95 7.60
CA ILE A 202 -21.49 -7.40 7.40
C ILE A 202 -22.77 -7.66 6.60
N PRO A 203 -22.69 -8.10 5.33
CA PRO A 203 -23.89 -8.40 4.57
C PRO A 203 -24.69 -9.53 5.24
N ASP A 204 -26.01 -9.37 5.35
CA ASP A 204 -26.95 -10.35 5.92
C ASP A 204 -26.98 -11.71 5.18
N ARG A 205 -26.18 -11.88 4.13
CA ARG A 205 -26.07 -13.11 3.33
C ARG A 205 -24.62 -13.43 3.05
N GLU A 206 -24.31 -14.74 3.10
CA GLU A 206 -23.10 -15.30 2.51
C GLU A 206 -22.94 -14.73 1.09
N MET A 207 -21.86 -13.99 0.88
CA MET A 207 -21.51 -13.48 -0.45
C MET A 207 -21.15 -14.70 -1.30
N GLN A 208 -22.00 -15.05 -2.28
CA GLN A 208 -21.63 -16.03 -3.30
C GLN A 208 -20.35 -15.53 -3.97
N VAL A 209 -19.26 -16.29 -3.77
CA VAL A 209 -18.00 -16.04 -4.46
C VAL A 209 -18.23 -16.45 -5.91
N ASP A 210 -18.49 -15.49 -6.79
CA ASP A 210 -18.46 -15.73 -8.23
C ASP A 210 -17.03 -16.11 -8.62
N VAL A 211 -16.80 -17.42 -8.72
CA VAL A 211 -15.59 -17.96 -9.32
C VAL A 211 -15.67 -17.61 -10.80
N ILE A 212 -15.00 -16.53 -11.20
CA ILE A 212 -14.76 -16.21 -12.60
C ILE A 212 -13.74 -17.24 -13.10
N THR A 213 -14.24 -18.38 -13.59
CA THR A 213 -13.45 -19.29 -14.43
C THR A 213 -13.16 -18.58 -15.76
N ARG A 214 -11.87 -18.42 -16.05
CA ARG A 214 -11.38 -18.05 -17.38
C ARG A 214 -11.23 -19.29 -18.25
#